data_AF-A0A8J5IJX2-F1
#
_entry.id   AF-A0A8J5IJX2-F1
#
_cell.length_a   1.000
_cell.length_b   1.000
_cell.length_c   1.000
_cell.angle_alpha   90.00
_cell.angle_beta   90.00
_cell.angle_gamma   90.00
#
_symmetry.space_group_name_H-M   'P 1'
#
loop_
_entity.id
_entity.type
_entity.pdbx_description
1 polymer ?
#
loop_
_entity_poly.entity_id
_entity_poly.type
_entity_poly.pdbx_seq_one_letter_code
_entity_poly.pdbx_strand_id
1 'polypeptide(L)'
;GGHHCTHLPWPSPLSSALQKAHQRSPFRGAGATQPAAVERQLVRWVNDLRVDGVPVTGMMLTLQGQVLYKTTGLPRGAVTAFWSLRKPCLRRHKLGIRRMTRKGQATPVYASEKLVAFSCQVLAKMKELRITKVYNAGQTGVNYKYVPASTVVKRGSKTVWVKCAGKSKERVTATATRPIRS
;
A
#
# COMPACT_ATOMS: atom_id res chain seq x y z
N GLY A 1 -74.80 27.16 -10.01
CA GLY A 1 -73.82 26.41 -10.81
C GLY A 1 -72.46 27.05 -10.65
N GLY A 2 -71.42 26.23 -10.40
CA GLY A 2 -69.99 26.58 -10.40
C GLY A 2 -69.50 27.43 -9.22
N HIS A 3 -68.36 27.22 -8.57
CA HIS A 3 -67.25 26.28 -8.72
C HIS A 3 -66.54 26.10 -7.36
N HIS A 4 -65.81 25.00 -7.25
CA HIS A 4 -65.09 24.48 -6.10
C HIS A 4 -64.03 25.41 -5.49
N CYS A 5 -63.95 25.42 -4.15
CA CYS A 5 -62.71 25.65 -3.39
C CYS A 5 -62.77 24.80 -2.11
N THR A 6 -62.07 23.67 -2.11
CA THR A 6 -61.87 22.81 -0.94
C THR A 6 -60.71 23.35 -0.11
N HIS A 7 -61.00 23.99 1.01
CA HIS A 7 -60.04 24.20 2.10
C HIS A 7 -60.11 22.99 3.05
N LEU A 8 -59.07 22.16 3.06
CA LEU A 8 -58.81 21.19 4.13
C LEU A 8 -58.11 21.90 5.29
N PRO A 9 -58.47 21.64 6.56
CA PRO A 9 -57.72 22.14 7.69
C PRO A 9 -56.48 21.27 7.98
N TRP A 10 -55.40 21.96 8.33
CA TRP A 10 -54.09 21.47 8.76
C TRP A 10 -54.14 20.48 9.95
N PRO A 11 -53.23 19.49 10.01
CA PRO A 11 -52.70 19.00 11.27
C PRO A 11 -51.35 19.66 11.61
N SER A 12 -51.27 20.11 12.87
CA SER A 12 -50.14 20.70 13.59
C SER A 12 -48.89 19.78 13.68
N PRO A 13 -47.72 20.32 14.08
CA PRO A 13 -46.43 19.94 13.53
C PRO A 13 -45.62 19.03 14.47
N LEU A 14 -45.27 17.83 14.02
CA LEU A 14 -44.11 17.08 14.52
C LEU A 14 -43.49 16.28 13.37
N SER A 15 -43.02 16.98 12.33
CA SER A 15 -42.16 16.38 11.31
C SER A 15 -40.73 16.38 11.82
N SER A 16 -40.37 15.29 12.50
CA SER A 16 -38.99 14.99 12.87
C SER A 16 -38.15 14.89 11.59
N ALA A 17 -37.25 15.86 11.40
CA ALA A 17 -36.16 15.76 10.45
C ALA A 17 -35.27 14.56 10.83
N LEU A 18 -35.55 13.40 10.24
CA LEU A 18 -34.63 12.27 10.22
C LEU A 18 -34.34 11.93 8.77
N GLN A 19 -33.39 12.70 8.26
CA GLN A 19 -32.50 12.33 7.17
C GLN A 19 -32.15 10.85 7.33
N LYS A 20 -32.75 9.98 6.49
CA LYS A 20 -32.37 8.57 6.40
C LYS A 20 -30.96 8.51 5.83
N ALA A 21 -29.98 8.72 6.71
CA ALA A 21 -28.62 8.32 6.48
C ALA A 21 -28.67 6.84 6.11
N HIS A 22 -28.17 6.52 4.92
CA HIS A 22 -27.95 5.16 4.48
C HIS A 22 -26.90 4.52 5.39
N GLN A 23 -27.32 4.08 6.58
CA GLN A 23 -26.51 3.30 7.49
C GLN A 23 -26.39 1.92 6.87
N ARG A 24 -25.27 1.66 6.21
CA ARG A 24 -24.84 0.30 5.91
C ARG A 24 -24.61 -0.42 7.23
N SER A 25 -25.62 -1.13 7.69
CA SER A 25 -25.57 -2.06 8.82
C SER A 25 -24.40 -3.04 8.61
N PRO A 26 -23.41 -3.11 9.50
CA PRO A 26 -22.43 -4.16 9.47
C PRO A 26 -23.06 -5.41 10.10
N PHE A 27 -23.48 -6.35 9.26
CA PHE A 27 -23.61 -7.78 9.53
C PHE A 27 -23.73 -8.14 11.03
N ARG A 28 -24.92 -7.90 11.61
CA ARG A 28 -25.25 -8.33 12.97
C ARG A 28 -26.12 -9.59 12.86
N GLY A 29 -25.44 -10.71 12.62
CA GLY A 29 -26.01 -12.05 12.67
C GLY A 29 -25.00 -12.98 13.31
N ALA A 30 -25.45 -13.98 14.06
CA ALA A 30 -24.64 -14.85 14.93
C ALA A 30 -23.43 -15.55 14.26
N GLY A 31 -23.26 -15.48 12.93
CA GLY A 31 -22.04 -15.88 12.21
C GLY A 31 -20.89 -14.85 12.20
N ALA A 32 -21.08 -13.64 12.76
CA ALA A 32 -20.08 -12.55 12.74
C ALA A 32 -19.04 -12.60 13.87
N THR A 33 -19.15 -13.54 14.82
CA THR A 33 -18.25 -13.65 15.97
C THR A 33 -16.85 -14.13 15.57
N GLN A 34 -16.75 -14.96 14.53
CA GLN A 34 -15.48 -15.57 14.09
C GLN A 34 -14.55 -14.59 13.34
N PRO A 35 -15.03 -13.79 12.35
CA PRO A 35 -14.17 -12.82 11.68
C PRO A 35 -13.58 -11.78 12.63
N ALA A 36 -14.34 -11.37 13.66
CA ALA A 36 -13.88 -10.40 14.65
C ALA A 36 -12.81 -10.98 15.61
N ALA A 37 -12.90 -12.26 15.98
CA ALA A 37 -11.88 -12.92 16.79
C ALA A 37 -10.56 -13.07 16.03
N VAL A 38 -10.63 -13.52 14.77
CA VAL A 38 -9.48 -13.62 13.87
C VAL A 38 -8.84 -12.24 13.63
N GLU A 39 -9.66 -11.22 13.45
CA GLU A 39 -9.20 -9.84 13.30
C GLU A 39 -8.44 -9.35 14.53
N ARG A 40 -8.93 -9.63 15.74
CA ARG A 40 -8.22 -9.29 16.99
C ARG A 40 -6.88 -10.01 17.10
N GLN A 41 -6.82 -11.28 16.74
CA GLN A 41 -5.57 -12.06 16.77
C GLN A 41 -4.56 -11.52 15.75
N LEU A 42 -5.00 -11.16 14.55
CA LEU A 42 -4.15 -10.53 13.54
C LEU A 42 -3.60 -9.19 14.04
N VAL A 43 -4.43 -8.37 14.69
CA VAL A 43 -4.01 -7.07 15.24
C VAL A 43 -3.02 -7.22 16.39
N ARG A 44 -3.20 -8.21 17.27
CA ARG A 44 -2.22 -8.54 18.32
C ARG A 44 -0.87 -8.87 17.70
N TRP A 45 -0.84 -9.79 16.74
CA TRP A 45 0.37 -10.15 16.01
C TRP A 45 1.05 -8.96 15.32
N VAL A 46 0.27 -8.05 14.71
CA VAL A 46 0.82 -6.80 14.13
C VAL A 46 1.45 -5.92 15.22
N ASN A 47 0.81 -5.80 16.38
CA ASN A 47 1.33 -4.97 17.46
C ASN A 47 2.60 -5.55 18.08
N ASP A 48 2.67 -6.87 18.27
CA ASP A 48 3.85 -7.55 18.82
C ASP A 48 5.08 -7.31 17.92
N LEU A 49 4.94 -7.55 16.61
CA LEU A 49 6.00 -7.28 15.64
C LEU A 49 6.41 -5.81 15.59
N ARG A 50 5.47 -4.89 15.84
CA ARG A 50 5.77 -3.46 15.89
C ARG A 50 6.51 -3.07 17.16
N VAL A 51 6.22 -3.69 18.29
CA VAL A 51 7.00 -3.50 19.54
C VAL A 51 8.44 -3.95 19.31
N ASP A 52 8.63 -5.05 18.58
CA ASP A 52 9.97 -5.54 18.20
C ASP A 52 10.67 -4.71 17.11
N GLY A 53 9.98 -3.71 16.55
CA GLY A 53 10.47 -2.87 15.46
C GLY A 53 10.57 -3.63 14.12
N VAL A 54 9.92 -4.78 13.99
CA VAL A 54 9.86 -5.59 12.77
C VAL A 54 8.81 -4.98 11.82
N PRO A 55 9.17 -4.68 10.56
CA PRO A 55 8.23 -4.09 9.62
C PRO A 55 7.19 -5.12 9.17
N VAL A 56 5.91 -4.76 9.26
CA VAL A 56 4.80 -5.61 8.78
C VAL A 56 4.31 -5.08 7.45
N THR A 57 4.63 -5.80 6.37
CA THR A 57 4.19 -5.40 5.02
C THR A 57 2.73 -5.75 4.77
N GLY A 58 2.18 -5.16 3.70
CA GLY A 58 0.86 -5.53 3.22
C GLY A 58 0.71 -7.01 2.85
N MET A 59 1.77 -7.61 2.31
CA MET A 59 1.79 -9.03 1.94
C MET A 59 1.81 -9.94 3.16
N MET A 60 2.65 -9.62 4.15
CA MET A 60 2.71 -10.36 5.41
C MET A 60 1.36 -10.37 6.13
N LEU A 61 0.68 -9.22 6.17
CA LEU A 61 -0.66 -9.10 6.72
C LEU A 61 -1.67 -10.00 5.98
N THR A 62 -1.56 -10.08 4.65
CA THR A 62 -2.39 -10.99 3.85
C THR A 62 -2.11 -12.44 4.19
N LEU A 63 -0.85 -12.88 4.13
CA LEU A 63 -0.48 -14.27 4.41
C LEU A 63 -0.89 -14.71 5.82
N GLN A 64 -0.61 -13.87 6.83
CA GLN A 64 -1.00 -14.17 8.21
C GLN A 64 -2.52 -14.21 8.38
N GLY A 65 -3.24 -13.29 7.74
CA GLY A 65 -4.70 -13.35 7.69
C GLY A 65 -5.18 -14.69 7.14
N GLN A 66 -4.68 -15.12 5.99
CA GLN A 66 -5.05 -16.40 5.39
C GLN A 66 -4.78 -17.60 6.31
N VAL A 67 -3.65 -17.61 7.01
CA VAL A 67 -3.31 -18.65 8.00
C VAL A 67 -4.37 -18.69 9.10
N LEU A 68 -4.66 -17.55 9.73
CA LEU A 68 -5.64 -17.47 10.82
C LEU A 68 -7.06 -17.80 10.37
N TYR A 69 -7.43 -17.46 9.13
CA TYR A 69 -8.74 -17.83 8.58
C TYR A 69 -8.83 -19.33 8.28
N LYS A 70 -7.77 -19.96 7.76
CA LYS A 70 -7.75 -21.41 7.51
C LYS A 70 -7.88 -22.22 8.79
N THR A 71 -7.28 -21.78 9.90
CA THR A 71 -7.38 -22.46 11.20
C THR A 71 -8.78 -22.42 11.80
N THR A 72 -9.67 -21.55 11.32
CA THR A 72 -11.09 -21.49 11.78
C THR A 72 -12.03 -22.43 11.05
N GLY A 73 -11.55 -23.26 10.11
CA GLY A 73 -12.37 -24.26 9.41
C GLY A 73 -13.40 -23.69 8.43
N LEU A 74 -13.28 -22.42 8.03
CA LEU A 74 -14.21 -21.78 7.10
C LEU A 74 -14.05 -22.31 5.65
N PRO A 75 -15.15 -22.40 4.87
CA PRO A 75 -15.14 -23.01 3.54
C PRO A 75 -14.21 -22.28 2.55
N ARG A 76 -13.72 -23.05 1.57
CA ARG A 76 -12.76 -22.66 0.53
C ARG A 76 -13.37 -21.55 -0.35
N GLY A 77 -13.15 -20.30 0.05
CA GLY A 77 -13.71 -19.09 -0.58
C GLY A 77 -13.75 -17.88 0.37
N ALA A 78 -13.82 -18.11 1.68
CA ALA A 78 -13.74 -17.06 2.70
C ALA A 78 -12.37 -16.34 2.72
N VAL A 79 -11.31 -17.03 2.30
CA VAL A 79 -9.94 -16.51 2.24
C VAL A 79 -9.78 -15.41 1.18
N THR A 80 -10.57 -15.48 0.09
CA THR A 80 -10.67 -14.43 -0.93
C THR A 80 -11.26 -13.14 -0.36
N ALA A 81 -12.07 -13.25 0.70
CA ALA A 81 -12.65 -12.11 1.43
C ALA A 81 -11.63 -11.40 2.34
N PHE A 82 -10.41 -11.90 2.53
CA PHE A 82 -9.43 -11.13 3.32
C PHE A 82 -9.10 -9.78 2.65
N TRP A 83 -9.07 -9.70 1.32
CA TRP A 83 -8.86 -8.44 0.62
C TRP A 83 -9.98 -7.42 0.90
N SER A 84 -11.23 -7.87 0.92
CA SER A 84 -12.38 -7.03 1.26
C SER A 84 -12.39 -6.67 2.76
N LEU A 85 -11.82 -7.50 3.63
CA LEU A 85 -11.74 -7.26 5.07
C LEU A 85 -10.50 -6.47 5.53
N ARG A 86 -9.41 -6.47 4.77
CA ARG A 86 -8.14 -5.81 5.14
C ARG A 86 -8.29 -4.30 5.32
N LYS A 87 -8.92 -3.61 4.36
CA LYS A 87 -9.13 -2.16 4.44
C LYS A 87 -10.07 -1.79 5.61
N PRO A 88 -11.23 -2.43 5.79
CA PRO A 88 -12.07 -2.26 6.98
C PRO A 88 -11.33 -2.54 8.29
N CYS A 89 -10.58 -3.64 8.38
CA CYS A 89 -9.85 -4.02 9.59
C CYS A 89 -8.84 -2.95 10.01
N LEU A 90 -7.98 -2.52 9.08
CA LEU A 90 -7.03 -1.45 9.37
C LEU A 90 -7.74 -0.15 9.79
N ARG A 91 -8.90 0.18 9.19
CA ARG A 91 -9.70 1.34 9.60
C ARG A 91 -10.24 1.21 11.04
N ARG A 92 -10.87 0.09 11.38
CA ARG A 92 -11.45 -0.17 12.72
C ARG A 92 -10.40 -0.07 13.81
N HIS A 93 -9.21 -0.59 13.55
CA HIS A 93 -8.10 -0.61 14.51
C HIS A 93 -7.18 0.63 14.44
N LYS A 94 -7.58 1.68 13.71
CA LYS A 94 -6.79 2.92 13.55
C LYS A 94 -5.38 2.65 13.03
N LEU A 95 -5.22 1.66 12.14
CA LEU A 95 -3.98 1.29 11.47
C LEU A 95 -3.98 1.75 10.00
N GLY A 96 -2.80 1.92 9.44
CA GLY A 96 -2.59 2.34 8.06
C GLY A 96 -1.21 1.93 7.56
N ILE A 97 -1.11 1.64 6.27
CA ILE A 97 0.17 1.33 5.66
C ILE A 97 0.84 2.65 5.31
N ARG A 98 2.08 2.80 5.77
CA ARG A 98 2.90 3.97 5.47
C ARG A 98 4.18 3.51 4.80
N ARG A 99 4.61 4.30 3.82
CA ARG A 99 5.93 4.17 3.22
C ARG A 99 6.96 4.81 4.15
N MET A 100 8.14 4.21 4.26
CA MET A 100 9.31 4.85 4.86
C MET A 100 9.69 6.06 4.01
N THR A 101 9.88 7.21 4.64
CA THR A 101 10.31 8.41 3.94
C THR A 101 11.83 8.38 3.74
N ARG A 102 12.30 8.30 2.49
CA ARG A 102 13.70 8.60 2.12
C ARG A 102 13.73 9.53 0.90
N LYS A 103 14.60 10.54 0.98
CA LYS A 103 14.75 11.67 0.04
C LYS A 103 15.08 11.24 -1.40
N GLY A 104 14.43 11.87 -2.37
CA GLY A 104 14.75 11.77 -3.79
C GLY A 104 15.97 12.63 -4.16
N GLN A 105 16.73 12.15 -5.13
CA GLN A 105 17.80 12.93 -5.76
C GLN A 105 17.14 13.94 -6.69
N ALA A 106 17.42 15.24 -6.50
CA ALA A 106 16.95 16.26 -7.40
C ALA A 106 17.66 16.11 -8.75
N THR A 107 16.90 15.96 -9.82
CA THR A 107 17.44 15.98 -11.18
C THR A 107 17.90 17.42 -11.47
N PRO A 108 19.18 17.67 -11.79
CA PRO A 108 19.65 19.02 -12.07
C PRO A 108 19.03 19.56 -13.37
N VAL A 109 18.73 20.85 -13.40
CA VAL A 109 18.02 21.55 -14.51
C VAL A 109 18.75 21.39 -15.86
N TYR A 110 20.09 21.26 -15.85
CA TYR A 110 20.93 21.11 -17.04
C TYR A 110 21.15 19.65 -17.48
N ALA A 111 20.40 18.69 -16.94
CA ALA A 111 20.60 17.28 -17.26
C ALA A 111 20.33 16.96 -18.74
N SER A 112 19.42 17.68 -19.38
CA SER A 112 19.04 17.49 -20.79
C SER A 112 20.15 17.92 -21.76
N GLU A 113 20.70 19.11 -21.59
CA GLU A 113 21.77 19.65 -22.44
C GLU A 113 23.04 18.79 -22.37
N LYS A 114 23.42 18.38 -21.16
CA LYS A 114 24.56 17.48 -20.95
C LYS A 114 24.34 16.09 -21.57
N LEU A 115 23.09 15.61 -21.58
CA LEU A 115 22.74 14.33 -22.20
C LEU A 115 22.86 14.41 -23.73
N VAL A 116 22.39 15.49 -24.36
CA VAL A 116 22.50 15.68 -25.81
C VAL A 116 23.96 15.76 -26.25
N ALA A 117 24.77 16.59 -25.56
CA ALA A 117 26.19 16.73 -25.87
C ALA A 117 26.93 15.39 -25.74
N PHE A 118 26.63 14.62 -24.68
CA PHE A 118 27.20 13.29 -24.49
C PHE A 118 26.76 12.30 -25.58
N SER A 119 25.48 12.28 -25.95
CA SER A 119 24.97 11.43 -27.03
C SER A 119 25.64 11.71 -28.38
N CYS A 120 25.84 12.98 -28.73
CA CYS A 120 26.55 13.36 -29.95
C CYS A 120 28.00 12.85 -29.97
N GLN A 121 28.72 12.97 -28.84
CA GLN A 121 30.09 12.48 -28.71
C GLN A 121 30.16 10.95 -28.86
N VAL A 122 29.24 10.22 -28.23
CA VAL A 122 29.18 8.74 -28.32
C VAL A 122 28.93 8.30 -29.76
N LEU A 123 27.98 8.91 -30.46
CA LEU A 123 27.66 8.56 -31.85
C LEU A 123 28.82 8.85 -32.81
N ALA A 124 29.52 9.98 -32.64
CA ALA A 124 30.70 10.31 -33.43
C ALA A 124 31.79 9.25 -33.26
N LYS A 125 32.06 8.83 -32.03
CA LYS A 125 33.05 7.78 -31.72
C LYS A 125 32.64 6.41 -32.24
N MET A 126 31.35 6.07 -32.20
CA MET A 126 30.85 4.83 -32.80
C MET A 126 31.09 4.78 -34.30
N LYS A 127 30.90 5.89 -35.01
CA LYS A 127 31.16 5.99 -36.46
C LYS A 127 32.65 5.89 -36.79
N GLU A 128 33.49 6.60 -36.04
CA GLU A 128 34.96 6.59 -36.19
C GLU A 128 35.53 5.18 -36.02
N LEU A 129 35.09 4.46 -34.98
CA LEU A 129 35.63 3.15 -34.60
C LEU A 129 34.88 1.97 -35.23
N ARG A 130 33.90 2.23 -36.11
CA ARG A 130 33.03 1.21 -36.76
C ARG A 130 32.38 0.24 -35.75
N ILE A 131 31.92 0.76 -34.61
CA ILE A 131 31.31 -0.04 -33.55
C ILE A 131 29.87 -0.40 -33.94
N THR A 132 29.61 -1.69 -34.16
CA THR A 132 28.29 -2.22 -34.54
C THR A 132 27.44 -2.67 -33.35
N LYS A 133 28.06 -2.95 -32.21
CA LYS A 133 27.39 -3.43 -30.99
C LYS A 133 27.80 -2.60 -29.78
N VAL A 134 26.82 -2.06 -29.08
CA VAL A 134 27.02 -1.33 -27.83
C VAL A 134 26.36 -2.09 -26.70
N TYR A 135 27.10 -2.24 -25.61
CA TYR A 135 26.60 -2.86 -24.39
C TYR A 135 26.53 -1.80 -23.30
N ASN A 136 25.39 -1.74 -22.62
CA ASN A 136 25.29 -0.99 -21.38
C ASN A 136 25.91 -1.84 -20.27
N ALA A 137 26.95 -1.31 -19.62
CA ALA A 137 27.55 -1.89 -18.43
C ALA A 137 27.18 -1.01 -17.23
N GLY A 138 26.39 -1.56 -16.32
CA GLY A 138 25.94 -0.87 -15.12
C GLY A 138 26.41 -1.57 -13.86
N GLN A 139 26.87 -0.79 -12.88
CA GLN A 139 27.12 -1.26 -11.52
C GLN A 139 25.89 -0.98 -10.64
N THR A 140 25.26 -2.00 -10.09
CA THR A 140 24.13 -1.84 -9.16
C THR A 140 24.46 -2.47 -7.81
N GLY A 141 24.16 -1.74 -6.74
CA GLY A 141 24.24 -2.28 -5.39
C GLY A 141 23.08 -3.23 -5.10
N VAL A 142 23.36 -4.49 -4.80
CA VAL A 142 22.41 -5.48 -4.31
C VAL A 142 22.53 -5.55 -2.79
N ASN A 143 21.48 -5.13 -2.07
CA ASN A 143 21.50 -5.12 -0.61
C ASN A 143 21.40 -6.54 -0.04
N TYR A 144 22.22 -6.88 0.95
CA TYR A 144 22.14 -8.19 1.63
C TYR A 144 20.89 -8.33 2.50
N LYS A 145 20.46 -7.24 3.15
CA LYS A 145 19.26 -7.23 4.00
C LYS A 145 18.11 -6.56 3.27
N TYR A 146 17.03 -7.31 3.07
CA TYR A 146 15.76 -6.73 2.66
C TYR A 146 15.11 -5.99 3.82
N VAL A 147 14.99 -4.67 3.70
CA VAL A 147 14.20 -3.84 4.63
C VAL A 147 12.97 -3.35 3.86
N PRO A 148 11.77 -3.85 4.17
CA PRO A 148 10.57 -3.44 3.47
C PRO A 148 10.35 -1.92 3.53
N ALA A 149 10.12 -1.31 2.37
CA ALA A 149 9.92 0.14 2.26
C ALA A 149 8.56 0.61 2.80
N SER A 150 7.65 -0.29 3.17
CA SER A 150 6.36 0.05 3.74
C SER A 150 6.00 -0.87 4.89
N THR A 151 5.34 -0.31 5.90
CA THR A 151 4.92 -1.06 7.08
C THR A 151 3.57 -0.55 7.61
N VAL A 152 2.84 -1.42 8.29
CA VAL A 152 1.60 -1.09 8.99
C VAL A 152 1.93 -0.32 10.26
N VAL A 153 1.37 0.89 10.39
CA VAL A 153 1.55 1.76 11.56
C VAL A 153 0.22 2.34 12.03
N LYS A 154 0.22 2.98 13.20
CA LYS A 154 -0.94 3.71 13.70
C LYS A 154 -1.23 4.87 12.74
N ARG A 155 -2.51 5.08 12.40
CA ARG A 155 -2.93 6.26 11.63
C ARG A 155 -2.54 7.51 12.40
N GLY A 156 -1.99 8.49 11.69
CA GLY A 156 -1.48 9.73 12.27
C GLY A 156 -0.04 9.66 12.78
N SER A 157 0.64 8.51 12.72
CA SER A 157 2.08 8.45 13.02
C SER A 157 2.86 9.35 12.06
N LYS A 158 3.63 10.30 12.62
CA LYS A 158 4.51 11.22 11.89
C LYS A 158 5.77 10.53 11.39
N THR A 159 6.31 9.61 12.20
CA THR A 159 7.57 8.89 11.93
C THR A 159 7.36 7.40 12.04
N VAL A 160 8.04 6.64 11.19
CA VAL A 160 8.01 5.18 11.14
C VAL A 160 9.41 4.66 11.45
N TRP A 161 9.57 4.03 12.61
CA TRP A 161 10.82 3.41 13.05
C TRP A 161 10.83 1.93 12.69
N VAL A 162 11.94 1.45 12.13
CA VAL A 162 12.14 0.05 11.77
C VAL A 162 13.50 -0.39 12.25
N LYS A 163 13.55 -1.51 12.99
CA LYS A 163 14.79 -2.08 13.49
C LYS A 163 15.58 -2.67 12.32
N CYS A 164 16.64 -1.97 11.93
CA CYS A 164 17.59 -2.44 10.93
C CYS A 164 18.84 -2.96 11.64
N ALA A 165 19.43 -4.05 11.16
CA ALA A 165 20.61 -4.66 11.78
C ALA A 165 21.91 -3.89 11.43
N GLY A 166 21.83 -2.58 11.17
CA GLY A 166 22.96 -1.76 10.70
C GLY A 166 23.41 -2.02 9.26
N LYS A 167 23.17 -3.22 8.73
CA LYS A 167 23.63 -3.69 7.41
C LYS A 167 22.75 -3.29 6.22
N SER A 168 21.83 -2.35 6.38
CA SER A 168 20.95 -1.90 5.27
C SER A 168 21.71 -1.19 4.15
N LYS A 169 22.96 -0.79 4.42
CA LYS A 169 23.90 -0.21 3.46
C LYS A 169 24.98 -1.19 2.99
N GLU A 170 25.09 -2.38 3.61
CA GLU A 170 25.94 -3.44 3.08
C GLU A 170 25.30 -3.97 1.80
N ARG A 171 26.08 -3.96 0.72
CA ARG A 171 25.63 -4.34 -0.61
C ARG A 171 26.76 -4.99 -1.38
N VAL A 172 26.43 -6.04 -2.12
CA VAL A 172 27.29 -6.55 -3.18
C VAL A 172 27.16 -5.63 -4.37
N THR A 173 28.28 -5.39 -5.04
CA THR A 173 28.25 -4.82 -6.37
C THR A 173 27.93 -5.93 -7.37
N ALA A 174 26.79 -5.83 -8.04
CA ALA A 174 26.52 -6.62 -9.22
C ALA A 174 26.81 -5.78 -10.47
N THR A 175 27.62 -6.32 -11.37
CA THR A 175 27.83 -5.77 -12.70
C THR A 175 26.90 -6.48 -13.68
N ALA A 176 26.06 -5.71 -14.36
CA ALA A 176 25.19 -6.24 -15.40
C ALA A 176 25.56 -5.62 -16.73
N THR A 177 25.77 -6.49 -17.72
CA THR A 177 26.05 -6.10 -19.11
C THR A 177 24.84 -6.49 -19.95
N ARG A 178 24.22 -5.52 -20.63
CA ARG A 178 23.08 -5.78 -21.51
C ARG A 178 23.31 -5.14 -22.88
N PRO A 179 23.04 -5.86 -23.98
CA PRO A 179 23.11 -5.26 -25.31
C PRO A 179 22.03 -4.18 -25.43
N ILE A 180 22.38 -3.05 -26.05
CA ILE A 180 21.40 -2.04 -26.46
C ILE A 180 20.72 -2.60 -27.72
N ARG A 181 19.40 -2.79 -27.68
CA ARG A 181 18.64 -3.19 -28.88
C ARG A 181 18.66 -2.01 -29.86
N SER A 182 19.15 -2.28 -31.07
CA SER A 182 19.01 -1.41 -32.24
C SER A 182 17.56 -1.35 -32.70
#